data_AF-A0A4R0NB23-F1
#
_entry.id   AF-A0A4R0NB23-F1
#
_cell.length_a   1.000
_cell.length_b   1.000
_cell.length_c   1.000
_cell.angle_alpha   90.00
_cell.angle_beta   90.00
_cell.angle_gamma   90.00
#
_symmetry.space_group_name_H-M   'P 1'
#
loop_
_entity.id
_entity.type
_entity.pdbx_description
1 polymer ?
#
loop_
_entity_poly.entity_id
_entity_poly.type
_entity_poly.pdbx_seq_one_letter_code
_entity_poly.pdbx_strand_id
1 'polypeptide(L)'
;MQQHLQIYAVIVMVAIIIVYILKRKSPKLEDSGKNTEPAHEELDIQPYSDLDKLIISCVLKHKKIDGYHDINELLEITGYLPEFEQIIIKSWTEQEHTNPDLQMPEFLNSFLTTFHNTQLVQYAPDFVRERNDKFIKAFDYIRITVQKIQGWLDNEDLRKIIETDLLTANNTPITLAAIKELATYFCFVSIGCDGLGRYNLVYSIDYRFQEMLSGPMASTLIRRINEYTEQVETFVYIGSLHKDCIQYFNEKVATELSHNQKLTVTPMHD
;
A
#
# COMPACT_ATOMS: atom_id res chain seq x y z
N MET A 1 22.68 32.87 22.10
CA MET A 1 22.30 32.06 23.28
C MET A 1 21.22 31.02 22.94
N GLN A 2 20.17 31.36 22.17
CA GLN A 2 19.13 30.40 21.74
C GLN A 2 19.61 29.23 20.86
N GLN A 3 20.54 29.46 19.92
CA GLN A 3 21.06 28.38 19.05
C GLN A 3 21.82 27.28 19.80
N HIS A 4 22.51 27.63 20.89
CA HIS A 4 23.20 26.64 21.72
C HIS A 4 22.23 25.75 22.51
N LEU A 5 21.03 26.24 22.83
CA LEU A 5 20.02 25.50 23.56
C LEU A 5 19.32 24.46 22.67
N GLN A 6 19.06 24.78 21.40
CA GLN A 6 18.49 23.85 20.43
C GLN A 6 19.47 22.72 20.07
N ILE A 7 20.76 23.04 19.90
CA ILE A 7 21.79 22.03 19.67
C ILE A 7 21.92 21.10 20.89
N TYR A 8 21.84 21.64 22.10
CA TYR A 8 21.87 20.83 23.32
C TYR A 8 20.66 19.90 23.42
N ALA A 9 19.46 20.37 23.07
CA ALA A 9 18.25 19.54 23.10
C ALA A 9 18.30 18.37 22.11
N VAL A 10 18.83 18.61 20.90
CA VAL A 10 19.03 17.55 19.89
C VAL A 10 20.11 16.56 20.32
N ILE A 11 21.24 17.03 20.86
CA ILE A 11 22.30 16.16 21.37
C ILE A 11 21.79 15.30 22.53
N VAL A 12 20.97 15.87 23.43
CA VAL A 12 20.37 15.13 24.55
C VAL A 12 19.37 14.08 24.04
N MET A 13 18.53 14.41 23.05
CA MET A 13 17.62 13.43 22.44
C MET A 13 18.37 12.28 21.73
N VAL A 14 19.41 12.60 20.96
CA VAL A 14 20.25 11.59 20.29
C VAL A 14 21.00 10.73 21.31
N ALA A 15 21.52 11.33 22.39
CA ALA A 15 22.17 10.59 23.48
C ALA A 15 21.20 9.66 24.20
N ILE A 16 19.95 10.07 24.41
CA ILE A 16 18.89 9.22 24.99
C ILE A 16 18.59 8.03 24.07
N ILE A 17 18.48 8.27 22.76
CA ILE A 17 18.25 7.21 21.77
C ILE A 17 19.42 6.23 21.71
N ILE A 18 20.67 6.71 21.72
CA ILE A 18 21.87 5.86 21.70
C ILE A 18 22.01 5.05 23.00
N VAL A 19 21.77 5.65 24.17
CA VAL A 19 21.79 4.95 25.46
C VAL A 19 20.70 3.88 25.51
N TYR A 20 19.51 4.16 24.96
CA TYR A 20 18.41 3.20 24.84
C TYR A 20 18.78 2.00 23.95
N ILE A 21 19.47 2.25 22.83
CA ILE A 21 19.96 1.19 21.92
C ILE A 21 21.07 0.35 22.59
N LEU A 22 21.98 0.97 23.32
CA LEU A 22 23.12 0.29 23.95
C LEU A 22 22.71 -0.55 25.18
N LYS A 23 21.72 -0.11 25.96
CA LYS A 23 21.20 -0.87 27.11
C LYS A 23 20.53 -2.19 26.68
N ARG A 24 20.08 -2.28 25.42
CA ARG A 24 19.44 -3.48 24.84
C ARG A 24 20.45 -4.54 24.37
N LYS A 25 21.74 -4.22 24.25
CA LYS A 25 22.79 -5.17 23.81
C LYS A 25 23.55 -5.88 24.94
N SER A 26 23.20 -5.66 26.21
CA SER A 26 23.79 -6.43 27.32
C SER A 26 22.90 -7.63 27.67
N PRO A 27 23.36 -8.89 27.50
CA PRO A 27 22.65 -10.04 28.03
C PRO A 27 22.69 -9.99 29.57
N LYS A 28 21.51 -10.10 30.20
CA LYS A 28 21.35 -10.11 31.66
C LYS A 28 22.04 -11.35 32.25
N LEU A 29 23.03 -11.13 33.11
CA LEU A 29 23.36 -12.04 34.20
C LEU A 29 22.29 -11.86 35.28
N GLU A 30 21.79 -12.98 35.80
CA GLU A 30 20.91 -13.07 36.97
C GLU A 30 21.61 -12.47 38.21
N ASP A 31 20.91 -11.70 39.04
CA ASP A 31 20.38 -12.18 40.32
C ASP A 31 19.57 -11.08 41.07
N SER A 32 18.72 -11.57 41.97
CA SER A 32 17.79 -11.02 42.96
C SER A 32 17.94 -9.59 43.52
N GLY A 33 16.79 -8.98 43.84
CA GLY A 33 16.69 -7.88 44.80
C GLY A 33 15.46 -6.99 44.61
N LYS A 34 14.45 -7.17 45.47
CA LYS A 34 13.26 -6.31 45.56
C LYS A 34 13.66 -4.86 45.88
N ASN A 35 13.12 -3.90 45.13
CA ASN A 35 12.66 -2.60 45.66
C ASN A 35 11.67 -1.96 44.68
N THR A 36 10.54 -1.53 45.22
CA THR A 36 9.45 -0.79 44.57
C THR A 36 9.86 0.66 44.32
N GLU A 37 9.89 1.05 43.04
CA GLU A 37 9.94 2.43 42.56
C GLU A 37 8.74 2.69 41.61
N PRO A 38 8.30 3.94 41.45
CA PRO A 38 6.97 4.27 40.93
C PRO A 38 6.84 3.92 39.46
N ALA A 39 5.63 3.51 39.07
CA ALA A 39 5.28 3.19 37.69
C ALA A 39 5.55 4.40 36.77
N HIS A 40 6.70 4.39 36.13
CA HIS A 40 6.90 5.09 34.87
C HIS A 40 6.03 4.36 33.85
N GLU A 41 5.06 5.08 33.30
CA GLU A 41 4.34 4.67 32.10
C GLU A 41 5.40 4.46 30.99
N GLU A 42 5.80 3.21 30.78
CA GLU A 42 6.63 2.81 29.65
C GLU A 42 5.80 3.08 28.39
N LEU A 43 6.15 4.16 27.67
CA LEU A 43 5.76 4.34 26.28
C LEU A 43 6.32 3.14 25.51
N ASP A 44 5.44 2.19 25.20
CA ASP A 44 5.72 0.97 24.45
C ASP A 44 5.99 1.35 22.99
N ILE A 45 7.23 1.77 22.68
CA ILE A 45 7.64 2.12 21.31
C ILE A 45 8.00 0.81 20.58
N GLN A 46 7.08 0.35 19.74
CA GLN A 46 7.31 -0.77 18.84
C GLN A 46 8.54 -0.54 17.94
N PRO A 47 9.29 -1.58 17.56
CA PRO A 47 10.42 -1.44 16.65
C PRO A 47 9.94 -0.93 15.27
N TYR A 48 10.54 0.16 14.80
CA TYR A 48 10.32 0.71 13.46
C TYR A 48 10.53 -0.35 12.36
N SER A 49 9.65 -0.34 11.36
CA SER A 49 9.80 -1.16 10.16
C SER A 49 11.01 -0.73 9.32
N ASP A 50 11.49 -1.58 8.40
CA ASP A 50 12.62 -1.20 7.54
C ASP A 50 12.29 -0.03 6.61
N LEU A 51 11.02 0.12 6.23
CA LEU A 51 10.54 1.29 5.50
C LEU A 51 10.62 2.56 6.35
N ASP A 52 10.24 2.50 7.62
CA ASP A 52 10.36 3.65 8.54
C ASP A 52 11.82 4.05 8.70
N LYS A 53 12.71 3.07 8.88
CA LYS A 53 14.16 3.32 8.97
C LYS A 53 14.70 3.98 7.70
N LEU A 54 14.22 3.57 6.53
CA LEU A 54 14.60 4.17 5.25
C LEU A 54 14.17 5.63 5.19
N ILE A 55 12.90 5.91 5.48
CA ILE A 55 12.34 7.27 5.47
C ILE A 55 13.12 8.18 6.43
N ILE A 56 13.32 7.74 7.67
CA ILE A 56 14.07 8.48 8.69
C ILE A 56 15.52 8.71 8.23
N SER A 57 16.19 7.68 7.69
CA SER A 57 17.58 7.77 7.27
C SER A 57 17.77 8.76 6.11
N CYS A 58 16.83 8.79 5.15
CA CYS A 58 16.81 9.77 4.07
C CYS A 58 16.75 11.21 4.59
N VAL A 59 15.86 11.47 5.56
CA VAL A 59 15.71 12.83 6.14
C VAL A 59 16.92 13.21 6.99
N LEU A 60 17.44 12.31 7.83
CA LEU A 60 18.64 12.57 8.64
C LEU A 60 19.86 12.89 7.77
N LYS A 61 20.09 12.11 6.71
CA LYS A 61 21.15 12.36 5.72
C LYS A 61 20.96 13.73 5.05
N HIS A 62 19.73 14.05 4.61
CA HIS A 62 19.42 15.36 4.01
C HIS A 62 19.73 16.52 4.97
N LYS A 63 19.42 16.35 6.26
CA LYS A 63 19.70 17.31 7.33
C LYS A 63 21.16 17.33 7.81
N LYS A 64 22.01 16.44 7.29
CA LYS A 64 23.39 16.25 7.74
C LYS A 64 23.48 15.94 9.24
N ILE A 65 22.52 15.15 9.73
CA ILE A 65 22.49 14.65 11.10
C ILE A 65 23.04 13.23 11.10
N ASP A 66 23.98 12.94 11.99
CA ASP A 66 24.56 11.60 12.14
C ASP A 66 23.55 10.57 12.66
N GLY A 67 23.86 9.28 12.49
CA GLY A 67 23.04 8.17 13.01
C GLY A 67 22.00 7.63 12.04
N TYR A 68 22.08 7.97 10.75
CA TYR A 68 21.28 7.32 9.71
C TYR A 68 21.85 5.94 9.33
N HIS A 69 20.97 5.02 8.91
CA HIS A 69 21.35 3.70 8.41
C HIS A 69 21.84 3.77 6.96
N ASP A 70 22.51 2.72 6.47
CA ASP A 70 22.88 2.64 5.05
C ASP A 70 21.62 2.64 4.18
N ILE A 71 21.41 3.73 3.44
CA ILE A 71 20.24 3.93 2.59
C ILE A 71 20.21 2.92 1.44
N ASN A 72 21.37 2.55 0.89
CA ASN A 72 21.39 1.59 -0.23
C ASN A 72 20.96 0.20 0.23
N GLU A 73 21.44 -0.22 1.42
CA GLU A 73 21.01 -1.48 2.05
C GLU A 73 19.51 -1.46 2.33
N LEU A 74 18.99 -0.36 2.88
CA LEU A 74 17.56 -0.23 3.16
C LEU A 74 16.70 -0.17 1.89
N LEU A 75 17.17 0.47 0.82
CA LEU A 75 16.50 0.45 -0.49
C LEU A 75 16.40 -0.97 -1.05
N GLU A 76 17.48 -1.75 -0.93
CA GLU A 76 17.51 -3.15 -1.36
C GLU A 76 16.53 -4.00 -0.55
N ILE A 77 16.56 -3.90 0.79
CA ILE A 77 15.66 -4.64 1.69
C ILE A 77 14.19 -4.31 1.43
N THR A 78 13.88 -3.02 1.21
CA THR A 78 12.51 -2.55 1.01
C THR A 78 12.02 -2.68 -0.43
N GLY A 79 12.92 -2.96 -1.37
CA GLY A 79 12.60 -3.13 -2.79
C GLY A 79 12.28 -1.83 -3.53
N TYR A 80 12.78 -0.68 -3.04
CA TYR A 80 12.60 0.63 -3.65
C TYR A 80 13.82 1.06 -4.49
N LEU A 81 13.57 1.88 -5.50
CA LEU A 81 14.64 2.52 -6.29
C LEU A 81 15.23 3.74 -5.58
N PRO A 82 16.46 4.16 -5.92
CA PRO A 82 17.08 5.38 -5.37
C PRO A 82 16.23 6.64 -5.50
N GLU A 83 15.38 6.73 -6.54
CA GLU A 83 14.46 7.86 -6.74
C GLU A 83 13.43 8.01 -5.62
N PHE A 84 13.19 6.95 -4.83
CA PHE A 84 12.34 7.04 -3.64
C PHE A 84 12.91 8.01 -2.59
N GLU A 85 14.24 8.10 -2.45
CA GLU A 85 14.89 9.12 -1.58
C GLU A 85 14.47 10.54 -2.00
N GLN A 86 14.36 10.81 -3.29
CA GLN A 86 13.97 12.12 -3.80
C GLN A 86 12.52 12.47 -3.44
N ILE A 87 11.61 11.49 -3.48
CA ILE A 87 10.21 11.68 -3.08
C ILE A 87 10.13 12.00 -1.59
N ILE A 88 10.86 11.25 -0.75
CA ILE A 88 10.92 11.48 0.70
C ILE A 88 11.43 12.89 1.00
N ILE A 89 12.56 13.27 0.42
CA ILE A 89 13.19 14.58 0.65
C ILE A 89 12.29 15.72 0.17
N LYS A 90 11.65 15.56 -1.00
CA LYS A 90 10.71 16.55 -1.53
C LYS A 90 9.54 16.75 -0.56
N SER A 91 8.90 15.66 -0.12
CA SER A 91 7.77 15.71 0.81
C SER A 91 8.17 16.33 2.16
N TRP A 92 9.34 15.95 2.70
CA TRP A 92 9.87 16.56 3.91
C TRP A 92 10.03 18.07 3.76
N THR A 93 10.68 18.51 2.67
CA THR A 93 10.99 19.93 2.44
C THR A 93 9.70 20.76 2.30
N GLU A 94 8.70 20.23 1.60
CA GLU A 94 7.39 20.89 1.43
C GLU A 94 6.64 21.02 2.77
N GLN A 95 6.63 19.97 3.59
CA GLN A 95 5.96 19.98 4.88
C GLN A 95 6.69 20.85 5.91
N GLU A 96 8.02 20.78 5.98
CA GLU A 96 8.83 21.61 6.88
C GLU A 96 8.75 23.09 6.51
N HIS A 97 8.65 23.42 5.22
CA HIS A 97 8.41 24.81 4.80
C HIS A 97 7.09 25.36 5.34
N THR A 98 6.07 24.50 5.45
CA THR A 98 4.74 24.85 5.96
C THR A 98 4.69 24.83 7.49
N ASN A 99 5.43 23.91 8.13
CA ASN A 99 5.55 23.77 9.58
C ASN A 99 7.05 23.64 9.97
N PRO A 100 7.74 24.75 10.31
CA PRO A 100 9.15 24.72 10.68
C PRO A 100 9.46 23.90 11.94
N ASP A 101 8.47 23.61 12.77
CA ASP A 101 8.60 22.81 13.99
C ASP A 101 8.22 21.32 13.77
N LEU A 102 8.04 20.90 12.51
CA LEU A 102 7.68 19.53 12.12
C LEU A 102 8.61 18.50 12.75
N GLN A 103 8.03 17.56 13.50
CA GLN A 103 8.77 16.48 14.12
C GLN A 103 8.81 15.23 13.22
N MET A 104 9.87 14.42 13.35
CA MET A 104 10.04 13.20 12.55
C MET A 104 8.84 12.23 12.65
N PRO A 105 8.25 11.96 13.84
CA PRO A 105 7.08 11.08 13.93
C PRO A 105 5.85 11.64 13.19
N GLU A 106 5.65 12.96 13.21
CA GLU A 106 4.56 13.63 12.50
C GLU A 106 4.74 13.50 10.98
N PHE A 107 5.96 13.76 10.51
CA PHE A 107 6.31 13.55 9.10
C PHE A 107 6.12 12.10 8.68
N LEU A 108 6.63 11.14 9.45
CA LEU A 108 6.55 9.72 9.10
C LEU A 108 5.08 9.30 8.96
N ASN A 109 4.22 9.68 9.91
CA ASN A 109 2.80 9.40 9.84
C ASN A 109 2.13 10.07 8.63
N SER A 110 2.42 11.35 8.39
CA SER A 110 1.91 12.11 7.23
C SER A 110 2.36 11.50 5.90
N PHE A 111 3.63 11.11 5.79
CA PHE A 111 4.20 10.51 4.59
C PHE A 111 3.59 9.13 4.32
N LEU A 112 3.53 8.24 5.32
CA LEU A 112 2.97 6.89 5.15
C LEU A 112 1.47 6.89 4.84
N THR A 113 0.75 7.93 5.28
CA THR A 113 -0.69 8.07 4.98
C THR A 113 -0.97 8.69 3.63
N THR A 114 0.02 9.31 2.96
CA THR A 114 -0.16 10.03 1.69
C THR A 114 0.65 9.46 0.52
N PHE A 115 1.71 8.72 0.81
CA PHE A 115 2.57 8.12 -0.21
C PHE A 115 1.92 6.88 -0.84
N HIS A 116 2.03 6.78 -2.17
CA HIS A 116 1.64 5.62 -2.95
C HIS A 116 2.69 5.35 -4.03
N ASN A 117 2.93 4.07 -4.35
CA ASN A 117 3.96 3.67 -5.33
C ASN A 117 3.73 4.24 -6.74
N THR A 118 2.50 4.67 -7.07
CA THR A 118 2.21 5.35 -8.34
C THR A 118 3.01 6.63 -8.54
N GLN A 119 3.45 7.29 -7.45
CA GLN A 119 4.34 8.44 -7.52
C GLN A 119 5.72 8.09 -8.10
N LEU A 120 6.12 6.81 -8.06
CA LEU A 120 7.37 6.33 -8.63
C LEU A 120 7.29 6.09 -10.15
N VAL A 121 6.09 6.01 -10.73
CA VAL A 121 5.89 5.73 -12.17
C VAL A 121 6.56 6.78 -13.04
N GLN A 122 6.60 8.05 -12.61
CA GLN A 122 7.26 9.12 -13.36
C GLN A 122 8.78 8.93 -13.51
N TYR A 123 9.39 8.15 -12.62
CA TYR A 123 10.82 7.83 -12.64
C TYR A 123 11.13 6.50 -13.34
N ALA A 124 10.10 5.70 -13.64
CA ALA A 124 10.29 4.43 -14.33
C ALA A 124 10.68 4.67 -15.81
N PRO A 125 11.47 3.78 -16.43
CA PRO A 125 11.81 3.86 -17.85
C PRO A 125 10.57 3.86 -18.77
N ASP A 126 10.70 4.45 -19.96
CA ASP A 126 9.59 4.62 -20.93
C ASP A 126 8.85 3.31 -21.23
N PHE A 127 9.58 2.22 -21.45
CA PHE A 127 8.98 0.90 -21.72
C PHE A 127 8.14 0.37 -20.55
N VAL A 128 8.47 0.75 -19.29
CA VAL A 128 7.68 0.40 -18.11
C VAL A 128 6.39 1.21 -18.11
N ARG A 129 6.47 2.53 -18.38
CA ARG A 129 5.30 3.40 -18.42
C ARG A 129 4.33 2.99 -19.54
N GLU A 130 4.84 2.69 -20.73
CA GLU A 130 4.03 2.15 -21.83
C GLU A 130 3.33 0.83 -21.46
N ARG A 131 4.01 -0.05 -20.72
CA ARG A 131 3.39 -1.28 -20.22
C ARG A 131 2.35 -1.01 -19.13
N ASN A 132 2.60 -0.07 -18.23
CA ASN A 132 1.63 0.34 -17.21
C ASN A 132 0.33 0.84 -17.84
N ASP A 133 0.40 1.59 -18.95
CA ASP A 133 -0.79 2.01 -19.70
C ASP A 133 -1.59 0.82 -20.25
N LYS A 134 -0.91 -0.25 -20.67
CA LYS A 134 -1.58 -1.50 -21.11
C LYS A 134 -2.31 -2.17 -19.94
N PHE A 135 -1.74 -2.15 -18.74
CA PHE A 135 -2.41 -2.69 -17.54
C PHE A 135 -3.69 -1.94 -17.17
N ILE A 136 -3.66 -0.61 -17.25
CA ILE A 136 -4.86 0.22 -17.02
C ILE A 136 -5.96 -0.13 -18.03
N LYS A 137 -5.61 -0.21 -19.32
CA LYS A 137 -6.54 -0.60 -20.38
C LYS A 137 -7.08 -2.02 -20.18
N ALA A 138 -6.22 -2.97 -19.82
CA ALA A 138 -6.63 -4.35 -19.55
C ALA A 138 -7.64 -4.42 -18.40
N PHE A 139 -7.35 -3.73 -17.29
CA PHE A 139 -8.27 -3.63 -16.15
C PHE A 139 -9.63 -3.05 -16.59
N ASP A 140 -9.63 -1.94 -17.34
CA ASP A 140 -10.87 -1.31 -17.82
C ASP A 140 -11.67 -2.21 -18.77
N TYR A 141 -11.00 -2.97 -19.65
CA TYR A 141 -11.68 -3.90 -20.55
C TYR A 141 -12.25 -5.13 -19.81
N ILE A 142 -11.55 -5.63 -18.79
CA ILE A 142 -12.08 -6.70 -17.92
C ILE A 142 -13.29 -6.18 -17.15
N ARG A 143 -13.21 -4.99 -16.57
CA ARG A 143 -14.33 -4.31 -15.88
C ARG A 143 -15.57 -4.18 -16.76
N ILE A 144 -15.40 -3.69 -17.99
CA ILE A 144 -16.48 -3.59 -18.98
C ILE A 144 -17.06 -4.97 -19.32
N THR A 145 -16.21 -5.99 -19.43
CA THR A 145 -16.67 -7.37 -19.70
C THR A 145 -17.51 -7.92 -18.55
N VAL A 146 -17.06 -7.72 -17.31
CA VAL A 146 -17.81 -8.11 -16.11
C VAL A 146 -19.17 -7.43 -16.09
N GLN A 147 -19.23 -6.12 -16.31
CA GLN A 147 -20.49 -5.36 -16.38
C GLN A 147 -21.42 -5.87 -17.48
N LYS A 148 -20.88 -6.15 -18.68
CA LYS A 148 -21.68 -6.74 -19.76
C LYS A 148 -22.27 -8.08 -19.36
N ILE A 149 -21.47 -8.98 -18.79
CA ILE A 149 -21.95 -10.28 -18.31
C ILE A 149 -23.07 -10.09 -17.28
N GLN A 150 -22.86 -9.20 -16.30
CA GLN A 150 -23.87 -8.88 -15.29
C GLN A 150 -25.18 -8.38 -15.90
N GLY A 151 -25.12 -7.56 -16.96
CA GLY A 151 -26.32 -7.09 -17.64
C GLY A 151 -27.23 -8.20 -18.18
N TRP A 152 -26.72 -9.41 -18.37
CA TRP A 152 -27.50 -10.57 -18.85
C TRP A 152 -27.92 -11.54 -17.74
N LEU A 153 -27.67 -11.22 -16.47
CA LEU A 153 -27.99 -12.12 -15.35
C LEU A 153 -29.35 -11.75 -14.71
N ASP A 154 -30.24 -12.74 -14.63
CA ASP A 154 -31.54 -12.57 -13.96
C ASP A 154 -31.37 -12.35 -12.44
N ASN A 155 -30.35 -12.96 -11.84
CA ASN A 155 -30.08 -12.85 -10.41
C ASN A 155 -29.44 -11.49 -10.08
N GLU A 156 -30.19 -10.64 -9.35
CA GLU A 156 -29.75 -9.32 -8.92
C GLU A 156 -28.46 -9.35 -8.08
N ASP A 157 -28.26 -10.36 -7.22
CA ASP A 157 -27.05 -10.47 -6.43
C ASP A 157 -25.82 -10.59 -7.35
N LEU A 158 -25.90 -11.43 -8.37
CA LEU A 158 -24.80 -11.59 -9.34
C LEU A 158 -24.54 -10.32 -10.18
N ARG A 159 -25.50 -9.38 -10.21
CA ARG A 159 -25.35 -8.07 -10.87
C ARG A 159 -24.70 -7.01 -9.99
N LYS A 160 -24.43 -7.31 -8.72
CA LYS A 160 -23.72 -6.42 -7.80
C LYS A 160 -22.22 -6.41 -8.10
N ILE A 161 -21.64 -5.22 -8.13
CA ILE A 161 -20.20 -5.00 -8.27
C ILE A 161 -19.76 -3.95 -7.27
N ILE A 162 -18.62 -4.19 -6.62
CA ILE A 162 -17.94 -3.21 -5.80
C ILE A 162 -16.71 -2.76 -6.57
N GLU A 163 -16.67 -1.47 -6.92
CA GLU A 163 -15.49 -0.83 -7.49
C GLU A 163 -14.82 0.03 -6.41
N THR A 164 -13.51 -0.11 -6.25
CA THR A 164 -12.73 0.69 -5.29
C THR A 164 -11.61 1.42 -6.03
N ASP A 165 -11.50 2.72 -5.82
CA ASP A 165 -10.33 3.50 -6.21
C ASP A 165 -9.54 3.85 -4.95
N LEU A 166 -8.36 3.24 -4.81
CA LEU A 166 -7.53 3.34 -3.62
C LEU A 166 -6.61 4.58 -3.65
N LEU A 167 -6.53 5.28 -4.78
CA LEU A 167 -5.75 6.52 -4.89
C LEU A 167 -6.53 7.74 -4.41
N THR A 168 -7.86 7.70 -4.48
CA THR A 168 -8.73 8.82 -4.06
C THR A 168 -9.21 8.68 -2.61
N ALA A 169 -8.66 7.69 -1.90
CA ALA A 169 -9.17 7.23 -0.63
C ALA A 169 -8.68 8.04 0.58
N ASN A 170 -9.29 9.20 0.81
CA ASN A 170 -8.84 10.20 1.81
C ASN A 170 -8.82 9.75 3.29
N ASN A 171 -9.22 8.53 3.65
CA ASN A 171 -9.35 8.10 5.06
C ASN A 171 -9.08 6.60 5.30
N THR A 172 -8.58 5.85 4.32
CA THR A 172 -8.09 4.49 4.53
C THR A 172 -6.56 4.52 4.50
N PRO A 173 -5.86 3.69 5.30
CA PRO A 173 -4.42 3.54 5.12
C PRO A 173 -4.18 3.22 3.66
N ILE A 174 -3.50 4.12 2.95
CA ILE A 174 -3.18 3.90 1.55
C ILE A 174 -2.38 2.61 1.51
N THR A 175 -2.94 1.57 0.91
CA THR A 175 -2.14 0.40 0.56
C THR A 175 -1.06 0.93 -0.36
N LEU A 176 0.22 0.76 -0.02
CA LEU A 176 1.32 1.33 -0.80
C LEU A 176 1.27 0.92 -2.28
N ALA A 177 0.65 -0.22 -2.57
CA ALA A 177 0.64 -0.84 -3.89
C ALA A 177 -0.70 -0.83 -4.64
N ALA A 178 -1.84 -1.05 -4.01
CA ALA A 178 -3.08 -1.29 -4.76
C ALA A 178 -3.70 0.03 -5.27
N ILE A 179 -4.06 0.05 -6.56
CA ILE A 179 -4.54 1.23 -7.28
C ILE A 179 -6.07 1.20 -7.39
N LYS A 180 -6.60 0.11 -7.97
CA LYS A 180 -8.04 -0.10 -8.19
C LYS A 180 -8.38 -1.57 -8.01
N GLU A 181 -9.58 -1.80 -7.50
CA GLU A 181 -10.13 -3.14 -7.31
C GLU A 181 -11.57 -3.19 -7.85
N LEU A 182 -11.94 -4.35 -8.39
CA LEU A 182 -13.32 -4.70 -8.66
C LEU A 182 -13.62 -6.07 -8.05
N ALA A 183 -14.77 -6.20 -7.38
CA ALA A 183 -15.22 -7.44 -6.78
C ALA A 183 -16.68 -7.71 -7.15
N THR A 184 -16.97 -8.95 -7.50
CA THR A 184 -18.31 -9.52 -7.65
C THR A 184 -18.38 -10.86 -6.91
N TYR A 185 -19.54 -11.50 -6.90
CA TYR A 185 -19.68 -12.85 -6.35
C TYR A 185 -18.89 -13.93 -7.10
N PHE A 186 -18.52 -13.69 -8.36
CA PHE A 186 -17.89 -14.69 -9.22
C PHE A 186 -16.46 -14.33 -9.63
N CYS A 187 -16.02 -13.08 -9.46
CA CYS A 187 -14.67 -12.67 -9.76
C CYS A 187 -14.17 -11.51 -8.90
N PHE A 188 -12.84 -11.44 -8.81
CA PHE A 188 -12.10 -10.32 -8.25
C PHE A 188 -10.99 -9.93 -9.22
N VAL A 189 -10.76 -8.63 -9.40
CA VAL A 189 -9.64 -8.12 -10.19
C VAL A 189 -9.07 -6.91 -9.48
N SER A 190 -7.75 -6.85 -9.37
CA SER A 190 -7.01 -5.73 -8.79
C SER A 190 -5.87 -5.35 -9.70
N ILE A 191 -5.61 -4.05 -9.80
CA ILE A 191 -4.39 -3.50 -10.37
C ILE A 191 -3.58 -2.83 -9.26
N GLY A 192 -2.28 -3.14 -9.22
CA GLY A 192 -1.33 -2.62 -8.24
C GLY A 192 -0.10 -2.00 -8.87
N CYS A 193 0.77 -1.43 -8.02
CA CYS A 193 2.04 -0.80 -8.34
C CYS A 193 3.10 -1.20 -7.31
N ASP A 194 4.22 -1.78 -7.75
CA ASP A 194 5.32 -2.13 -6.86
C ASP A 194 6.26 -0.95 -6.55
N GLY A 195 7.23 -1.17 -5.65
CA GLY A 195 8.24 -0.16 -5.27
C GLY A 195 9.20 0.25 -6.39
N LEU A 196 9.08 -0.35 -7.57
CA LEU A 196 9.82 0.03 -8.78
C LEU A 196 8.93 0.80 -9.78
N GLY A 197 7.71 1.18 -9.39
CA GLY A 197 6.76 1.89 -10.25
C GLY A 197 6.15 1.01 -11.35
N ARG A 198 6.20 -0.32 -11.23
CA ARG A 198 5.69 -1.26 -12.23
C ARG A 198 4.28 -1.69 -11.86
N TYR A 199 3.37 -1.68 -12.84
CA TYR A 199 2.02 -2.18 -12.61
C TYR A 199 1.95 -3.69 -12.75
N ASN A 200 1.03 -4.27 -11.99
CA ASN A 200 0.67 -5.67 -12.04
C ASN A 200 -0.85 -5.83 -11.95
N LEU A 201 -1.37 -6.92 -12.49
CA LEU A 201 -2.78 -7.28 -12.42
C LEU A 201 -2.93 -8.60 -11.69
N VAL A 202 -3.83 -8.64 -10.72
CA VAL A 202 -4.21 -9.85 -10.00
C VAL A 202 -5.68 -10.12 -10.27
N TYR A 203 -6.02 -11.35 -10.65
CA TYR A 203 -7.42 -11.74 -10.78
C TYR A 203 -7.70 -13.08 -10.12
N SER A 204 -8.92 -13.24 -9.64
CA SER A 204 -9.42 -14.49 -9.05
C SER A 204 -10.82 -14.75 -9.56
N ILE A 205 -11.15 -16.02 -9.77
CA ILE A 205 -12.45 -16.47 -10.24
C ILE A 205 -12.96 -17.48 -9.22
N ASP A 206 -14.22 -17.34 -8.79
CA ASP A 206 -14.84 -18.28 -7.85
C ASP A 206 -14.91 -19.67 -8.49
N TYR A 207 -14.64 -20.73 -7.75
CA TYR A 207 -14.70 -22.08 -8.31
C TYR A 207 -16.11 -22.46 -8.84
N ARG A 208 -17.16 -21.81 -8.32
CA ARG A 208 -18.56 -21.99 -8.76
C ARG A 208 -18.97 -21.07 -9.91
N PHE A 209 -18.06 -20.29 -10.49
CA PHE A 209 -18.41 -19.29 -11.49
C PHE A 209 -19.18 -19.87 -12.70
N GLN A 210 -18.94 -21.13 -13.06
CA GLN A 210 -19.67 -21.80 -14.15
C GLN A 210 -21.15 -22.03 -13.81
N GLU A 211 -21.47 -22.32 -12.54
CA GLU A 211 -22.83 -22.45 -12.04
C GLU A 211 -23.51 -21.07 -11.95
N MET A 212 -22.74 -20.04 -11.60
CA MET A 212 -23.23 -18.66 -11.49
C MET A 212 -23.49 -18.00 -12.84
N LEU A 213 -22.62 -18.20 -13.84
CA LEU A 213 -22.58 -17.39 -15.06
C LEU A 213 -23.16 -18.08 -16.30
N SER A 214 -23.68 -19.30 -16.22
CA SER A 214 -23.92 -20.15 -17.39
C SER A 214 -22.63 -20.43 -18.21
N GLY A 215 -22.56 -21.58 -18.88
CA GLY A 215 -21.35 -22.00 -19.61
C GLY A 215 -20.80 -20.96 -20.60
N PRO A 216 -21.63 -20.33 -21.46
CA PRO A 216 -21.16 -19.34 -22.43
C PRO A 216 -20.59 -18.05 -21.82
N MET A 217 -21.19 -17.50 -20.75
CA MET A 217 -20.67 -16.26 -20.15
C MET A 217 -19.44 -16.54 -19.30
N ALA A 218 -19.42 -17.67 -18.57
CA ALA A 218 -18.23 -18.15 -17.86
C ALA A 218 -17.02 -18.28 -18.82
N SER A 219 -17.23 -18.92 -19.98
CA SER A 219 -16.20 -19.06 -21.01
C SER A 219 -15.77 -17.70 -21.59
N THR A 220 -16.73 -16.79 -21.77
CA THR A 220 -16.44 -15.43 -22.25
C THR A 220 -15.59 -14.64 -21.27
N LEU A 221 -15.87 -14.72 -19.97
CA LEU A 221 -15.09 -14.03 -18.94
C LEU A 221 -13.61 -14.44 -19.00
N ILE A 222 -13.35 -15.76 -18.93
CA ILE A 222 -11.98 -16.30 -18.96
C ILE A 222 -11.26 -15.91 -20.26
N ARG A 223 -11.93 -16.10 -21.40
CA ARG A 223 -11.34 -15.75 -22.70
C ARG A 223 -10.95 -14.28 -22.75
N ARG A 224 -11.84 -13.37 -22.31
CA ARG A 224 -11.55 -11.93 -22.33
C ARG A 224 -10.44 -11.54 -21.37
N ILE A 225 -10.37 -12.14 -20.18
CA ILE A 225 -9.24 -11.91 -19.26
C ILE A 225 -7.93 -12.29 -19.96
N ASN A 226 -7.85 -13.46 -20.59
CA ASN A 226 -6.66 -13.91 -21.30
C ASN A 226 -6.30 -12.97 -22.47
N GLU A 227 -7.28 -12.64 -23.32
CA GLU A 227 -7.08 -11.73 -24.47
C GLU A 227 -6.55 -10.35 -24.04
N TYR A 228 -7.05 -9.79 -22.93
CA TYR A 228 -6.62 -8.48 -22.46
C TYR A 228 -5.29 -8.50 -21.70
N THR A 229 -4.83 -9.67 -21.28
CA THR A 229 -3.61 -9.82 -20.48
C THR A 229 -2.43 -10.46 -21.23
N GLU A 230 -2.66 -11.02 -22.43
CA GLU A 230 -1.64 -11.70 -23.25
C GLU A 230 -0.36 -10.87 -23.46
N GLN A 231 -0.49 -9.57 -23.70
CA GLN A 231 0.66 -8.70 -23.95
C GLN A 231 1.46 -8.32 -22.69
N VAL A 232 0.95 -8.66 -21.50
CA VAL A 232 1.50 -8.25 -20.20
C VAL A 232 1.57 -9.41 -19.20
N GLU A 233 1.47 -10.65 -19.68
CA GLU A 233 1.31 -11.89 -18.91
C GLU A 233 2.35 -12.06 -17.78
N THR A 234 3.57 -11.58 -17.99
CA THR A 234 4.66 -11.66 -16.98
C THR A 234 4.38 -10.95 -15.66
N PHE A 235 3.39 -10.05 -15.60
CA PHE A 235 2.99 -9.36 -14.38
C PHE A 235 1.48 -9.52 -14.10
N VAL A 236 0.91 -10.63 -14.60
CA VAL A 236 -0.47 -11.04 -14.37
C VAL A 236 -0.46 -12.26 -13.48
N TYR A 237 -1.16 -12.18 -12.35
CA TYR A 237 -1.17 -13.22 -11.34
C TYR A 237 -2.59 -13.72 -11.11
N ILE A 238 -2.73 -15.03 -10.98
CA ILE A 238 -3.96 -15.62 -10.46
C ILE A 238 -3.88 -15.49 -8.93
N GLY A 239 -4.74 -14.65 -8.37
CA GLY A 239 -4.86 -14.50 -6.93
C GLY A 239 -5.48 -15.75 -6.31
N SER A 240 -4.83 -16.31 -5.30
CA SER A 240 -5.50 -17.20 -4.36
C SER A 240 -6.10 -16.33 -3.27
N LEU A 241 -7.41 -16.15 -3.30
CA LEU A 241 -8.10 -15.56 -2.16
C LEU A 241 -8.09 -16.61 -1.03
N HIS A 242 -7.72 -16.22 0.19
CA HIS A 242 -7.81 -17.09 1.37
C HIS A 242 -9.26 -17.55 1.66
N LYS A 243 -10.23 -16.89 1.02
CA LYS A 243 -11.67 -17.07 1.10
C LYS A 243 -12.23 -17.03 -0.32
N ASP A 244 -13.38 -17.64 -0.59
CA ASP A 244 -13.96 -17.57 -1.93
C ASP A 244 -14.44 -16.14 -2.30
N CYS A 245 -14.78 -15.90 -3.58
CA CYS A 245 -15.16 -14.55 -4.02
C CYS A 245 -16.43 -14.07 -3.34
N ILE A 246 -17.36 -14.98 -3.01
CA ILE A 246 -18.58 -14.65 -2.26
C ILE A 246 -18.24 -14.10 -0.88
N GLN A 247 -17.39 -14.80 -0.12
CA GLN A 247 -16.98 -14.37 1.20
C GLN A 247 -16.25 -13.03 1.15
N TYR A 248 -15.32 -12.86 0.21
CA TYR A 248 -14.63 -11.58 0.02
C TYR A 248 -15.59 -10.44 -0.31
N PHE A 249 -16.55 -10.68 -1.21
CA PHE A 249 -17.56 -9.69 -1.59
C PHE A 249 -18.44 -9.30 -0.38
N ASN A 250 -18.95 -10.29 0.35
CA ASN A 250 -19.80 -10.05 1.52
C ASN A 250 -19.05 -9.31 2.63
N GLU A 251 -17.76 -9.60 2.84
CA GLU A 251 -16.93 -8.87 3.79
C GLU A 251 -16.77 -7.41 3.38
N LYS A 252 -16.50 -7.13 2.09
CA LYS A 252 -16.44 -5.75 1.57
C LYS A 252 -17.76 -5.01 1.72
N VAL A 253 -18.91 -5.67 1.52
CA VAL A 253 -20.23 -5.07 1.80
C VAL A 253 -20.42 -4.81 3.30
N ALA A 254 -20.04 -5.76 4.15
CA ALA A 254 -20.25 -5.71 5.59
C ALA A 254 -19.35 -4.70 6.31
N THR A 255 -18.15 -4.41 5.80
CA THR A 255 -17.24 -3.39 6.34
C THR A 255 -17.75 -1.95 6.20
N GLU A 256 -19.00 -1.77 5.76
CA GLU A 256 -19.59 -0.54 5.24
C GLU A 256 -18.77 0.03 4.07
N LEU A 257 -19.47 0.67 3.14
CA LEU A 257 -18.86 1.46 2.08
C LEU A 257 -17.99 2.55 2.72
N SER A 258 -16.74 2.25 3.04
CA SER A 258 -15.70 3.27 3.20
C SER A 258 -15.83 4.24 2.01
N HIS A 259 -15.55 5.51 2.21
CA HIS A 259 -15.94 6.64 1.33
C HIS A 259 -15.49 6.52 -0.15
N ASN A 260 -14.81 5.44 -0.53
CA ASN A 260 -14.10 5.22 -1.80
C ASN A 260 -14.51 3.90 -2.49
N GLN A 261 -15.48 3.19 -1.92
CA GLN A 261 -16.11 2.02 -2.52
C GLN A 261 -17.44 2.42 -3.14
N LYS A 262 -17.67 1.98 -4.37
CA LYS A 262 -18.92 2.17 -5.07
C LYS A 262 -19.56 0.80 -5.31
N LEU A 263 -20.53 0.45 -4.49
CA LEU A 263 -21.43 -0.66 -4.77
C LEU A 263 -22.43 -0.21 -5.84
N THR A 264 -22.42 -0.90 -6.97
CA THR A 264 -23.36 -0.67 -8.08
C THR A 264 -24.11 -1.96 -8.38
N VAL A 265 -25.38 -1.84 -8.72
CA VAL A 265 -26.16 -2.93 -9.32
C VAL A 265 -26.24 -2.64 -10.81
N THR A 266 -25.66 -3.50 -11.63
CA THR A 266 -25.72 -3.35 -13.09
C THR A 266 -27.17 -3.58 -13.55
N PRO A 267 -27.79 -2.65 -14.31
CA PRO A 267 -29.13 -2.86 -14.85
C PRO A 267 -29.15 -4.05 -15.81
N MET A 268 -30.28 -4.75 -15.86
CA MET A 268 -30.48 -5.82 -16.83
C MET A 268 -30.59 -5.21 -18.24
N HIS A 269 -30.07 -5.90 -19.25
CA HIS A 269 -30.31 -5.55 -20.64
C HIS A 269 -31.71 -5.99 -21.02
N ASP A 270 -32.54 -5.02 -21.42
CA ASP A 270 -33.87 -5.24 -21.99
C ASP A 270 -33.80 -5.85 -23.42
#